data_AF-A0A7S0QR22-F1
#
_entry.id   AF-A0A7S0QR22-F1
#
_cell.length_a   1.000
_cell.length_b   1.000
_cell.length_c   1.000
_cell.angle_alpha   90.00
_cell.angle_beta   90.00
_cell.angle_gamma   90.00
#
_symmetry.space_group_name_H-M   'P 1'
#
loop_
_entity.id
_entity.type
_entity.pdbx_description
1 polymer ?
#
loop_
_entity_poly.entity_id
_entity_poly.type
_entity_poly.pdbx_seq_one_letter_code
_entity_poly.pdbx_strand_id
1 'polypeptide(L)'
;MAGHFLFMEDDFLVCPHALRALAYVTAKAHAYFPEGWSGIRVSYGLCGILLLDADVTAVADYLEQHQARRPPDHLLPEWIAGETPQARAFLQGRRNLGYRFNVLRHIGVTSSLREAHQVGFPGCYEELVFPVVFEAEAWRPQEPACLSDDLWPCKGAPGWPRAWPLHNVAAKGAQFLDAGAAHHRVAYVPPHEA
;
A
#
# COMPACT_ATOMS: atom_id res chain seq x y z
N MET A 1 -22.59 -8.63 10.86
CA MET A 1 -21.94 -7.50 10.16
C MET A 1 -20.49 -7.86 9.92
N ALA A 2 -19.91 -7.47 8.80
CA ALA A 2 -18.48 -7.67 8.55
C ALA A 2 -17.67 -6.69 9.41
N GLY A 3 -16.49 -7.09 9.90
CA GLY A 3 -15.62 -6.19 10.68
C GLY A 3 -14.72 -5.32 9.79
N HIS A 4 -14.38 -5.84 8.60
CA HIS A 4 -13.36 -5.28 7.71
C HIS A 4 -13.71 -5.54 6.25
N PHE A 5 -13.26 -4.63 5.39
CA PHE A 5 -13.34 -4.74 3.92
C PHE A 5 -11.95 -4.73 3.33
N LEU A 6 -11.69 -5.57 2.34
CA LEU A 6 -10.43 -5.62 1.59
C LEU A 6 -10.73 -5.25 0.13
N PHE A 7 -10.05 -4.23 -0.40
CA PHE A 7 -10.08 -3.95 -1.83
C PHE A 7 -9.30 -5.02 -2.59
N MET A 8 -9.92 -5.61 -3.59
CA MET A 8 -9.32 -6.61 -4.48
C MET A 8 -9.79 -6.38 -5.92
N GLU A 9 -8.88 -6.62 -6.85
CA GLU A 9 -9.09 -6.69 -8.30
C GLU A 9 -9.11 -8.16 -8.70
N ASP A 10 -9.70 -8.46 -9.86
CA ASP A 10 -9.93 -9.83 -10.35
C ASP A 10 -8.67 -10.54 -10.85
N ASP A 11 -7.57 -9.82 -11.01
CA ASP A 11 -6.26 -10.31 -11.43
C ASP A 11 -5.24 -10.43 -10.28
N PHE A 12 -5.72 -10.53 -9.04
CA PHE A 12 -4.90 -10.87 -7.87
C PHE A 12 -5.25 -12.22 -7.27
N LEU A 13 -4.21 -13.00 -6.97
CA LEU A 13 -4.31 -14.21 -6.19
C LEU A 13 -3.91 -13.97 -4.74
N VAL A 14 -4.64 -14.59 -3.82
CA VAL A 14 -4.35 -14.54 -2.39
C VAL A 14 -3.11 -15.39 -2.08
N CYS A 15 -2.14 -14.84 -1.36
CA CYS A 15 -0.94 -15.58 -0.96
C CYS A 15 -1.27 -16.72 0.03
N PRO A 16 -0.45 -17.79 0.09
CA PRO A 16 -0.62 -18.83 1.10
C PRO A 16 -0.63 -18.22 2.50
N HIS A 17 -1.60 -18.58 3.34
CA HIS A 17 -1.80 -18.01 4.69
C HIS A 17 -2.19 -16.53 4.78
N ALA A 18 -2.55 -15.86 3.68
CA ALA A 18 -2.92 -14.44 3.74
C ALA A 18 -4.06 -14.16 4.73
N LEU A 19 -5.11 -14.99 4.79
CA LEU A 19 -6.18 -14.80 5.79
C LEU A 19 -5.67 -14.79 7.23
N ARG A 20 -4.63 -15.58 7.53
CA ARG A 20 -3.97 -15.59 8.84
C ARG A 20 -3.19 -14.29 9.07
N ALA A 21 -2.47 -13.82 8.04
CA ALA A 21 -1.75 -12.56 8.08
C ALA A 21 -2.69 -11.37 8.26
N LEU A 22 -3.83 -11.35 7.54
CA LEU A 22 -4.88 -10.33 7.66
C LEU A 22 -5.47 -10.32 9.07
N ALA A 23 -5.85 -11.48 9.61
CA ALA A 23 -6.35 -11.58 10.99
C ALA A 23 -5.33 -11.07 12.02
N TYR A 24 -4.06 -11.46 11.85
CA TYR A 24 -2.96 -11.01 12.70
C TYR A 24 -2.74 -9.49 12.63
N VAL A 25 -2.61 -8.91 11.43
CA VAL A 25 -2.28 -7.50 11.26
C VAL A 25 -3.43 -6.60 11.74
N THR A 26 -4.68 -7.00 11.51
CA THR A 26 -5.84 -6.28 12.03
C THR A 26 -5.89 -6.34 13.56
N ALA A 27 -5.67 -7.51 14.17
CA ALA A 27 -5.64 -7.63 15.63
C ALA A 27 -4.50 -6.79 16.24
N LYS A 28 -3.33 -6.78 15.61
CA LYS A 28 -2.19 -5.97 16.01
C LYS A 28 -2.46 -4.47 15.86
N ALA A 29 -3.06 -4.04 14.76
CA ALA A 29 -3.46 -2.65 14.53
C ALA A 29 -4.43 -2.15 15.61
N HIS A 30 -5.44 -2.95 15.97
CA HIS A 30 -6.35 -2.63 17.08
C HIS A 30 -5.64 -2.52 18.43
N ALA A 31 -4.66 -3.40 18.69
CA ALA A 31 -3.87 -3.35 19.92
C ALA A 31 -2.91 -2.14 19.98
N TYR A 32 -2.40 -1.69 18.84
CA TYR A 32 -1.48 -0.56 18.74
C TYR A 32 -2.21 0.79 18.73
N PHE A 33 -3.38 0.83 18.08
CA PHE A 33 -4.17 2.04 17.83
C PHE A 33 -5.62 1.82 18.30
N PRO A 34 -5.88 1.84 19.62
CA PRO A 34 -7.22 1.58 20.17
C PRO A 34 -8.25 2.65 19.79
N GLU A 35 -7.81 3.87 19.48
CA GLU A 35 -8.65 4.96 18.96
C GLU A 35 -9.00 4.78 17.47
N GLY A 36 -8.48 3.72 16.84
CA GLY A 36 -8.73 3.38 15.46
C GLY A 36 -7.62 3.79 14.48
N TRP A 37 -7.78 3.32 13.26
CA TRP A 37 -6.92 3.53 12.10
C TRP A 37 -7.79 3.80 10.86
N SER A 38 -7.23 4.38 9.82
CA SER A 38 -7.96 4.81 8.61
C SER A 38 -7.88 3.80 7.46
N GLY A 39 -6.82 3.01 7.41
CA GLY A 39 -6.65 1.89 6.48
C GLY A 39 -5.35 1.14 6.76
N ILE A 40 -5.26 -0.11 6.29
CA ILE A 40 -4.01 -0.90 6.34
C ILE A 40 -3.65 -1.36 4.93
N ARG A 41 -2.50 -0.94 4.44
CA ARG A 41 -1.90 -1.43 3.20
C ARG A 41 -1.28 -2.80 3.43
N VAL A 42 -1.74 -3.82 2.70
CA VAL A 42 -1.30 -5.22 2.76
C VAL A 42 -0.92 -5.79 1.38
N SER A 43 -1.11 -5.03 0.30
CA SER A 43 -0.57 -5.33 -1.04
C SER A 43 -0.18 -4.05 -1.77
N TYR A 44 -0.44 -3.87 -3.06
CA TYR A 44 -0.08 -2.69 -3.85
C TYR A 44 -1.17 -2.35 -4.89
N GLY A 45 -1.10 -1.15 -5.48
CA GLY A 45 -2.16 -0.65 -6.36
C GLY A 45 -3.44 -0.29 -5.60
N LEU A 46 -4.61 -0.46 -6.22
CA LEU A 46 -5.90 -0.37 -5.50
C LEU A 46 -6.12 -1.61 -4.61
N CYS A 47 -5.56 -2.76 -5.01
CA CYS A 47 -5.58 -3.99 -4.23
C CYS A 47 -4.88 -3.89 -2.87
N GLY A 48 -5.44 -4.58 -1.88
CA GLY A 48 -4.79 -4.74 -0.60
C GLY A 48 -4.80 -3.50 0.27
N ILE A 49 -5.87 -2.72 0.25
CA ILE A 49 -6.21 -1.80 1.33
C ILE A 49 -7.33 -2.43 2.16
N LEU A 50 -7.06 -2.63 3.45
CA LEU A 50 -8.07 -2.98 4.44
C LEU A 50 -8.71 -1.71 5.00
N LEU A 51 -10.02 -1.72 5.12
CA LEU A 51 -10.83 -0.70 5.79
C LEU A 51 -11.63 -1.30 6.94
N LEU A 52 -12.03 -0.43 7.87
CA LEU A 52 -13.11 -0.72 8.80
C LEU A 52 -14.44 -0.64 8.06
N ASP A 53 -15.36 -1.58 8.34
CA ASP A 53 -16.73 -1.56 7.79
C ASP A 53 -17.42 -0.20 7.99
N ALA A 54 -17.22 0.41 9.16
CA ALA A 54 -17.76 1.72 9.52
C ALA A 54 -17.31 2.87 8.60
N ASP A 55 -16.22 2.71 7.85
CA ASP A 55 -15.69 3.76 6.97
C ASP A 55 -16.11 3.57 5.50
N VAL A 56 -16.63 2.39 5.13
CA VAL A 56 -16.83 2.00 3.73
C VAL A 56 -17.74 2.98 2.99
N THR A 57 -18.85 3.39 3.59
CA THR A 57 -19.79 4.33 2.95
C THR A 57 -19.13 5.69 2.70
N ALA A 58 -18.42 6.23 3.68
CA ALA A 58 -17.75 7.52 3.52
C ALA A 58 -16.62 7.46 2.47
N VAL A 59 -15.93 6.33 2.39
CA VAL A 59 -14.93 6.08 1.34
C VAL A 59 -15.60 5.98 -0.04
N ALA A 60 -16.70 5.24 -0.15
CA ALA A 60 -17.44 5.11 -1.42
C ALA A 60 -17.91 6.47 -1.94
N ASP A 61 -18.54 7.27 -1.07
CA ASP A 61 -18.96 8.64 -1.39
C ASP A 61 -17.78 9.50 -1.85
N TYR A 62 -16.63 9.37 -1.20
CA TYR A 62 -15.41 10.10 -1.59
C TYR A 62 -14.91 9.67 -2.97
N LEU A 63 -14.85 8.37 -3.25
CA LEU A 63 -14.43 7.86 -4.55
C LEU A 63 -15.37 8.35 -5.66
N GLU A 64 -16.69 8.26 -5.46
CA GLU A 64 -17.68 8.72 -6.43
C GLU A 64 -17.60 10.23 -6.70
N GLN A 65 -17.40 11.03 -5.65
CA GLN A 65 -17.28 12.48 -5.74
C GLN A 65 -16.01 12.92 -6.48
N HIS A 66 -14.90 12.20 -6.29
CA HIS A 66 -13.57 12.62 -6.75
C HIS A 66 -13.03 11.83 -7.95
N GLN A 67 -13.75 10.83 -8.46
CA GLN A 67 -13.30 9.96 -9.57
C GLN A 67 -12.91 10.71 -10.86
N ALA A 68 -13.46 11.90 -11.10
CA ALA A 68 -13.09 12.72 -12.25
C ALA A 68 -11.68 13.34 -12.13
N ARG A 69 -11.14 13.45 -10.91
CA ARG A 69 -9.86 14.12 -10.62
C ARG A 69 -8.67 13.16 -10.71
N ARG A 70 -8.83 11.94 -10.21
CA ARG A 70 -7.77 10.91 -10.13
C ARG A 70 -8.40 9.52 -10.17
N PRO A 71 -7.66 8.51 -10.64
CA PRO A 71 -8.13 7.12 -10.60
C PRO A 71 -8.23 6.60 -9.15
N PRO A 72 -9.03 5.55 -8.90
CA PRO A 72 -9.34 5.07 -7.55
C PRO A 72 -8.11 4.60 -6.76
N ASP A 73 -7.11 4.03 -7.44
CA ASP A 73 -5.81 3.63 -6.87
C ASP A 73 -5.01 4.81 -6.30
N HIS A 74 -5.31 6.05 -6.71
CA HIS A 74 -4.75 7.26 -6.12
C HIS A 74 -5.68 7.89 -5.07
N LEU A 75 -7.00 7.82 -5.28
CA LEU A 75 -7.97 8.43 -4.37
C LEU A 75 -8.06 7.71 -3.03
N LEU A 76 -7.96 6.37 -3.02
CA LEU A 76 -8.07 5.60 -1.79
C LEU A 76 -6.85 5.82 -0.86
N PRO A 77 -5.59 5.77 -1.33
CA PRO A 77 -4.43 6.18 -0.54
C PRO A 77 -4.51 7.61 -0.02
N GLU A 78 -4.95 8.55 -0.86
CA GLU A 78 -5.15 9.96 -0.49
C GLU A 78 -6.17 10.11 0.65
N TRP A 79 -7.27 9.33 0.61
CA TRP A 79 -8.26 9.29 1.67
C TRP A 79 -7.67 8.74 2.97
N ILE A 80 -7.11 7.52 2.95
CA ILE A 80 -6.63 6.88 4.19
C ILE A 80 -5.48 7.68 4.81
N ALA A 81 -4.64 8.33 4.00
CA ALA A 81 -3.56 9.19 4.47
C ALA A 81 -4.06 10.55 5.03
N GLY A 82 -5.35 10.88 4.89
CA GLY A 82 -5.90 12.14 5.39
C GLY A 82 -5.35 13.36 4.65
N GLU A 83 -5.15 13.27 3.33
CA GLU A 83 -4.49 14.35 2.58
C GLU A 83 -5.40 15.52 2.24
N THR A 84 -6.71 15.29 2.17
CA THR A 84 -7.69 16.36 1.93
C THR A 84 -8.34 16.85 3.22
N PRO A 85 -8.83 18.11 3.26
CA PRO A 85 -9.60 18.59 4.40
C PRO A 85 -10.80 17.71 4.73
N GLN A 86 -11.48 17.17 3.71
CA GLN A 86 -12.60 16.24 3.85
C GLN A 86 -12.16 14.95 4.55
N ALA A 87 -11.10 14.30 4.08
CA ALA A 87 -10.57 13.09 4.69
C ALA A 87 -10.09 13.35 6.14
N ARG A 88 -9.39 14.45 6.41
CA ARG A 88 -8.97 14.81 7.78
C ARG A 88 -10.13 15.02 8.73
N ALA A 89 -11.17 15.72 8.28
CA ALA A 89 -12.35 15.98 9.09
C ALA A 89 -13.06 14.68 9.47
N PHE A 90 -13.14 13.72 8.54
CA PHE A 90 -13.73 12.41 8.80
C PHE A 90 -12.84 11.51 9.66
N LEU A 91 -11.55 11.43 9.36
CA LEU A 91 -10.63 10.51 10.03
C LEU A 91 -10.25 10.95 11.45
N GLN A 92 -10.42 12.22 11.80
CA GLN A 92 -10.20 12.74 13.15
C GLN A 92 -8.82 12.39 13.75
N GLY A 93 -7.80 12.27 12.90
CA GLY A 93 -6.43 11.93 13.31
C GLY A 93 -6.12 10.43 13.39
N ARG A 94 -7.06 9.55 13.02
CA ARG A 94 -6.77 8.13 12.73
C ARG A 94 -5.70 8.02 11.66
N ARG A 95 -4.78 7.08 11.87
CA ARG A 95 -3.58 6.92 11.02
C ARG A 95 -3.80 5.84 9.97
N ASN A 96 -3.24 6.03 8.79
CA ASN A 96 -3.05 4.94 7.84
C ASN A 96 -1.85 4.11 8.26
N LEU A 97 -1.91 2.82 7.96
CA LEU A 97 -0.93 1.83 8.36
C LEU A 97 -0.40 1.09 7.14
N GLY A 98 0.87 0.71 7.18
CA GLY A 98 1.53 -0.14 6.20
C GLY A 98 1.96 -1.45 6.84
N TYR A 99 1.43 -2.57 6.36
CA TYR A 99 1.96 -3.88 6.70
C TYR A 99 3.27 -4.11 5.93
N ARG A 100 4.26 -4.70 6.60
CA ARG A 100 5.57 -4.95 6.01
C ARG A 100 5.49 -5.80 4.75
N PHE A 101 4.58 -6.77 4.70
CA PHE A 101 4.62 -7.84 3.71
C PHE A 101 3.44 -7.81 2.74
N ASN A 102 3.72 -8.11 1.47
CA ASN A 102 2.70 -8.28 0.46
C ASN A 102 1.92 -9.59 0.64
N VAL A 103 0.59 -9.54 0.67
CA VAL A 103 -0.28 -10.72 0.85
C VAL A 103 -1.11 -11.09 -0.37
N LEU A 104 -0.98 -10.36 -1.48
CA LEU A 104 -1.64 -10.66 -2.75
C LEU A 104 -0.63 -10.67 -3.90
N ARG A 105 -0.80 -11.57 -4.87
CA ARG A 105 0.07 -11.68 -6.04
C ARG A 105 -0.72 -11.35 -7.30
N HIS A 106 -0.34 -10.25 -7.96
CA HIS A 106 -0.87 -9.91 -9.28
C HIS A 106 -0.47 -10.98 -10.31
N ILE A 107 -1.42 -11.38 -11.15
CA ILE A 107 -1.22 -12.34 -12.26
C ILE A 107 -1.36 -11.68 -13.63
N GLY A 108 -1.78 -10.42 -13.69
CA GLY A 108 -1.80 -9.63 -14.92
C GLY A 108 -0.37 -9.37 -15.43
N VAL A 109 -0.16 -9.54 -16.73
CA VAL A 109 1.15 -9.31 -17.39
C VAL A 109 1.15 -8.10 -18.31
N THR A 110 -0.03 -7.51 -18.55
CA THR A 110 -0.24 -6.38 -19.46
C THR A 110 -1.20 -5.39 -18.81
N SER A 111 -0.78 -4.13 -18.70
CA SER A 111 -1.66 -3.06 -18.22
C SER A 111 -2.63 -2.62 -19.31
N SER A 112 -3.93 -2.57 -18.98
CA SER A 112 -4.99 -2.03 -19.84
C SER A 112 -4.77 -0.57 -20.25
N LEU A 113 -3.92 0.18 -19.51
CA LEU A 113 -3.71 1.60 -19.73
C LEU A 113 -2.52 1.92 -20.64
N ARG A 114 -1.54 1.02 -20.82
CA ARG A 114 -0.24 1.40 -21.41
C ARG A 114 0.41 0.37 -22.35
N GLU A 115 -0.19 -0.79 -22.60
CA GLU A 115 0.41 -1.89 -23.40
C GLU A 115 1.88 -2.22 -23.00
N ALA A 116 2.30 -1.79 -21.81
CA ALA A 116 3.65 -1.92 -21.32
C ALA A 116 3.71 -3.14 -20.40
N HIS A 117 4.67 -4.02 -20.64
CA HIS A 117 5.01 -5.09 -19.70
C HIS A 117 5.51 -4.47 -18.41
N GLN A 118 4.78 -4.68 -17.33
CA GLN A 118 5.23 -4.32 -15.99
C GLN A 118 6.05 -5.49 -15.44
N VAL A 119 7.34 -5.27 -15.23
CA VAL A 119 8.24 -6.22 -14.58
C VAL A 119 8.52 -5.76 -13.15
N GLY A 120 8.52 -6.69 -12.19
CA GLY A 120 9.03 -6.42 -10.84
C GLY A 120 7.99 -6.04 -9.77
N PHE A 121 6.75 -6.55 -9.86
CA PHE A 121 5.83 -6.47 -8.71
C PHE A 121 6.26 -7.39 -7.57
N PRO A 122 5.99 -7.02 -6.30
CA PRO A 122 6.29 -7.89 -5.17
C PRO A 122 5.59 -9.24 -5.27
N GLY A 123 6.35 -10.30 -5.03
CA GLY A 123 5.86 -11.63 -4.77
C GLY A 123 5.21 -11.74 -3.39
N CYS A 124 4.73 -12.95 -3.06
CA CYS A 124 4.16 -13.21 -1.75
C CYS A 124 5.19 -13.02 -0.64
N TYR A 125 4.83 -12.22 0.35
CA TYR A 125 5.62 -11.89 1.53
C TYR A 125 6.92 -11.12 1.26
N GLU A 126 7.06 -10.52 0.09
CA GLU A 126 8.08 -9.50 -0.15
C GLU A 126 7.67 -8.16 0.50
N GLU A 127 8.64 -7.28 0.76
CA GLU A 127 8.39 -6.05 1.49
C GLU A 127 7.66 -5.00 0.66
N LEU A 128 6.66 -4.35 1.27
CA LEU A 128 5.88 -3.26 0.67
C LEU A 128 6.53 -1.91 0.96
N VAL A 129 7.53 -1.55 0.18
CA VAL A 129 8.29 -0.30 0.34
C VAL A 129 7.94 0.74 -0.73
N PHE A 130 8.30 2.00 -0.49
CA PHE A 130 8.29 3.01 -1.55
C PHE A 130 9.37 2.66 -2.61
N PRO A 131 9.11 2.78 -3.92
CA PRO A 131 7.96 3.41 -4.59
C PRO A 131 6.81 2.45 -4.96
N VAL A 132 6.88 1.18 -4.57
CA VAL A 132 5.87 0.17 -4.96
C VAL A 132 4.48 0.53 -4.43
N VAL A 133 4.45 1.04 -3.19
CA VAL A 133 3.27 1.66 -2.59
C VAL A 133 3.54 3.13 -2.29
N PHE A 134 2.49 3.92 -2.04
CA PHE A 134 2.68 5.33 -1.72
C PHE A 134 3.48 5.50 -0.42
N GLU A 135 4.28 6.57 -0.34
CA GLU A 135 5.17 6.80 0.80
C GLU A 135 4.44 6.86 2.15
N ALA A 136 3.16 7.27 2.14
CA ALA A 136 2.31 7.32 3.32
C ALA A 136 2.04 5.94 3.94
N GLU A 137 1.98 4.91 3.11
CA GLU A 137 1.57 3.55 3.46
C GLU A 137 2.71 2.52 3.31
N ALA A 138 3.91 2.99 2.94
CA ALA A 138 5.09 2.17 2.77
C ALA A 138 5.68 1.70 4.10
N TRP A 139 6.10 0.44 4.15
CA TRP A 139 7.05 -0.06 5.14
C TRP A 139 8.35 0.75 5.09
N ARG A 140 8.86 1.12 6.27
CA ARG A 140 10.10 1.91 6.42
C ARG A 140 11.18 1.09 7.11
N PRO A 141 11.94 0.25 6.37
CA PRO A 141 13.01 -0.55 6.95
C PRO A 141 14.17 0.31 7.47
N GLN A 142 14.23 1.60 7.11
CA GLN A 142 15.25 2.52 7.59
C GLN A 142 14.95 3.07 9.00
N GLU A 143 13.76 2.85 9.55
CA GLU A 143 13.43 3.31 10.92
C GLU A 143 13.87 2.26 11.95
N PRO A 144 14.96 2.49 12.70
CA PRO A 144 15.53 1.48 13.58
C PRO A 144 14.57 1.06 14.69
N ALA A 145 13.73 1.98 15.16
CA ALA A 145 12.74 1.72 16.20
C ALA A 145 11.67 0.69 15.79
N CYS A 146 11.48 0.44 14.49
CA CYS A 146 10.47 -0.48 13.98
C CYS A 146 11.05 -1.76 13.36
N LEU A 147 12.36 -2.02 13.43
CA LEU A 147 12.98 -3.18 12.76
C LEU A 147 12.46 -4.55 13.23
N SER A 148 12.02 -4.64 14.49
CA SER A 148 11.42 -5.86 15.07
C SER A 148 9.90 -5.93 14.87
N ASP A 149 9.31 -4.92 14.23
CA ASP A 149 7.89 -4.84 13.94
C ASP A 149 7.61 -5.22 12.48
N ASP A 150 6.33 -5.31 12.15
CA ASP A 150 5.82 -5.55 10.80
C ASP A 150 4.66 -4.60 10.45
N LEU A 151 4.37 -3.63 11.31
CA LEU A 151 3.39 -2.59 11.08
C LEU A 151 4.06 -1.22 11.15
N TRP A 152 3.82 -0.39 10.15
CA TRP A 152 4.27 0.99 10.09
C TRP A 152 3.08 1.96 10.15
N PRO A 153 3.15 3.05 10.92
CA PRO A 153 4.09 3.27 12.02
C PRO A 153 3.95 2.17 13.08
N CYS A 154 5.07 1.75 13.67
CA CYS A 154 5.05 0.78 14.77
C CYS A 154 4.60 1.45 16.09
N LYS A 155 4.34 0.62 17.11
CA LYS A 155 3.93 1.12 18.44
C LYS A 155 5.01 2.02 19.03
N GLY A 156 4.64 3.24 19.38
CA GLY A 156 5.56 4.20 19.99
C GLY A 156 6.49 4.92 19.00
N ALA A 157 6.37 4.68 17.69
CA ALA A 157 7.08 5.47 16.70
C ALA A 157 6.73 6.97 16.85
N PRO A 158 7.74 7.85 16.93
CA PRO A 158 7.52 9.29 17.07
C PRO A 158 6.63 9.80 15.93
N GLY A 159 5.72 10.71 16.27
CA GLY A 159 4.58 11.10 15.44
C GLY A 159 4.93 11.28 13.98
N TRP A 160 4.29 10.47 13.13
CA TRP A 160 4.25 10.71 11.70
C TRP A 160 3.70 12.12 11.45
N PRO A 161 4.27 12.92 10.53
CA PRO A 161 3.67 14.20 10.17
C PRO A 161 2.22 13.95 9.72
N ARG A 162 1.25 14.66 10.32
CA ARG A 162 -0.20 14.51 10.04
C ARG A 162 -0.61 14.81 8.58
N ALA A 163 0.34 15.20 7.74
CA ALA A 163 0.16 15.39 6.32
C ALA A 163 1.53 15.22 5.65
N TRP A 164 1.75 14.09 5.00
CA TRP A 164 2.62 14.08 3.82
C TRP A 164 1.70 14.33 2.64
N PRO A 165 1.66 15.55 2.08
CA PRO A 165 0.98 15.72 0.80
C PRO A 165 1.68 14.82 -0.23
N LEU A 166 0.91 14.15 -1.11
CA LEU A 166 1.42 13.47 -2.31
C LEU A 166 2.08 14.43 -3.33
N HIS A 167 2.72 15.52 -2.88
CA HIS A 167 3.43 16.49 -3.71
C HIS A 167 4.55 15.86 -4.56
N ASN A 168 4.91 14.59 -4.34
CA ASN A 168 5.88 13.88 -5.16
C ASN A 168 5.29 13.03 -6.30
N VAL A 169 3.97 12.87 -6.44
CA VAL A 169 3.42 12.07 -7.55
C VAL A 169 3.36 12.88 -8.85
N ALA A 170 3.10 14.19 -8.78
CA ALA A 170 3.11 15.05 -9.98
C ALA A 170 4.52 15.25 -10.56
N ALA A 171 5.58 15.19 -9.73
CA ALA A 171 6.95 15.41 -10.18
C ALA A 171 7.74 14.12 -10.46
N LYS A 172 7.45 12.99 -9.79
CA LYS A 172 8.16 11.71 -10.01
C LYS A 172 7.42 10.70 -10.89
N GLY A 173 6.15 10.95 -11.24
CA GLY A 173 5.47 10.20 -12.29
C GLY A 173 6.20 10.26 -13.65
N ALA A 174 7.06 11.27 -13.85
CA ALA A 174 7.94 11.40 -15.01
C ALA A 174 9.31 10.70 -14.85
N GLN A 175 9.80 10.45 -13.64
CA GLN A 175 11.14 9.88 -13.43
C GLN A 175 11.16 8.34 -13.39
N PHE A 176 10.03 7.69 -13.11
CA PHE A 176 9.88 6.24 -13.32
C PHE A 176 9.64 5.87 -14.79
N LEU A 177 9.46 6.86 -15.67
CA LEU A 177 9.37 6.63 -17.11
C LEU A 177 10.74 6.41 -17.78
N ASP A 178 11.87 6.69 -17.09
CA ASP A 178 13.23 6.56 -17.66
C ASP A 178 14.19 5.65 -16.87
N ALA A 179 13.81 5.17 -15.68
CA ALA A 179 14.71 4.33 -14.85
C ALA A 179 14.87 2.87 -15.36
N GLY A 180 14.29 2.53 -16.51
CA GLY A 180 14.50 1.25 -17.21
C GLY A 180 15.82 1.13 -17.97
N ALA A 181 16.67 2.16 -17.97
CA ALA A 181 17.88 2.21 -18.81
C ALA A 181 19.23 2.06 -18.06
N ALA A 182 19.26 1.68 -16.77
CA ALA A 182 20.51 1.45 -16.05
C ALA A 182 20.78 -0.05 -15.85
N HIS A 183 21.51 -0.63 -16.79
CA HIS A 183 22.14 -1.94 -16.70
C HIS A 183 22.90 -2.15 -15.38
N HIS A 184 22.43 -3.08 -14.54
CA HIS A 184 23.34 -3.97 -13.81
C HIS A 184 23.34 -5.32 -14.52
N ARG A 185 24.31 -5.51 -15.43
CA ARG A 185 24.68 -6.83 -15.92
C ARG A 185 25.27 -7.62 -14.75
N VAL A 186 24.48 -8.44 -14.10
CA VAL A 186 25.02 -9.60 -13.37
C VAL A 186 25.36 -10.63 -14.44
N ALA A 187 26.66 -10.88 -14.63
CA ALA A 187 27.13 -11.87 -15.59
C ALA A 187 26.63 -13.27 -15.17
N TYR A 188 25.81 -13.87 -16.02
CA TYR A 188 25.50 -15.29 -15.97
C TYR A 188 26.76 -16.07 -16.35
N VAL A 189 27.31 -16.83 -15.42
CA VAL A 189 28.39 -17.80 -15.68
C VAL A 189 27.71 -19.17 -15.83
N PRO A 190 27.67 -19.77 -17.04
CA PRO A 190 27.11 -21.10 -17.21
C PRO A 190 27.97 -22.15 -16.49
N PRO A 191 27.37 -23.20 -15.90
CA PRO A 191 28.12 -24.29 -15.32
C PRO A 191 28.87 -25.05 -16.42
N HIS A 192 30.15 -25.32 -16.16
CA HIS A 192 31.02 -26.12 -17.00
C HIS A 192 30.43 -27.51 -17.25
N GLU A 193 30.40 -27.91 -18.51
CA GLU A 193 30.25 -29.30 -18.93
C GLU A 193 31.46 -30.10 -18.41
N ALA A 194 31.17 -31.23 -17.76
CA ALA A 194 32.08 -32.32 -17.51
C ALA A 194 31.51 -33.57 -18.21
#